data_AF-A0A1B6IIH7-F1
#
_entry.id   AF-A0A1B6IIH7-F1
#
_cell.length_a   1.000
_cell.length_b   1.000
_cell.length_c   1.000
_cell.angle_alpha   90.00
_cell.angle_beta   90.00
_cell.angle_gamma   90.00
#
_symmetry.space_group_name_H-M   'P 1'
#
loop_
_entity.id
_entity.type
_entity.pdbx_description
1 polymer ?
#
loop_
_entity_poly.entity_id
_entity_poly.type
_entity_poly.pdbx_seq_one_letter_code
_entity_poly.pdbx_strand_id
1 'polypeptide(L)'
;VMVFIHGESFEWNSGNLYDGSVLASYGKVIVVTVNFRLGILGFLKPGVSAHVPSNFGLLDQVAALEWVKSNIVQFGGDPRSVTLMGHGTGAACVSHLMISPLSQAEGNRGGLFHRAILMSGTALADWALTSNPVQVTIQVAQALNCPDSEDRMADCLRRKRLHELTSVDVQVPPFKTPFGPVVDGHVVPNEPSVIMKHYTSMLQQFDMMSGLTEMESYNLLSDVALVVGLTENEFI
;
A
#
# COMPACT_ATOMS: atom_id res chain seq x y z
N VAL A 1 -17.58 3.18 -10.95
CA VAL A 1 -16.60 4.15 -10.38
C VAL A 1 -15.27 3.44 -10.31
N MET A 2 -14.20 4.06 -10.80
CA MET A 2 -12.84 3.53 -10.73
C MET A 2 -12.03 4.37 -9.75
N VAL A 3 -11.49 3.74 -8.71
CA VAL A 3 -10.65 4.38 -7.71
C VAL A 3 -9.21 3.94 -7.94
N PHE A 4 -8.32 4.89 -8.18
CA PHE A 4 -6.91 4.64 -8.48
C PHE A 4 -6.03 4.95 -7.26
N ILE A 5 -5.28 3.93 -6.83
CA ILE A 5 -4.22 4.01 -5.82
C ILE A 5 -2.88 4.07 -6.55
N HIS A 6 -2.20 5.21 -6.44
CA HIS A 6 -0.89 5.39 -7.06
C HIS A 6 0.17 4.48 -6.42
N GLY A 7 1.23 4.21 -7.18
CA GLY A 7 2.32 3.32 -6.78
C GLY A 7 3.70 3.94 -6.89
N GLU A 8 4.63 3.16 -7.46
CA GLU A 8 6.09 3.37 -7.50
C GLU A 8 6.80 3.10 -6.16
N SER A 9 6.37 3.74 -5.09
CA SER A 9 6.94 3.56 -3.76
C SER A 9 5.88 3.77 -2.69
N PHE A 10 6.14 3.28 -1.48
CA PHE A 10 5.37 3.66 -0.30
C PHE A 10 5.83 5.01 0.28
N GLU A 11 6.92 5.58 -0.22
CA GLU A 11 7.60 6.76 0.35
C GLU A 11 7.37 8.06 -0.43
N TRP A 12 7.03 7.98 -1.71
CA TRP A 12 6.83 9.14 -2.58
C TRP A 12 5.68 8.91 -3.57
N ASN A 13 5.48 9.87 -4.48
CA ASN A 13 4.42 9.94 -5.49
C ASN A 13 3.10 10.57 -4.97
N SER A 14 2.13 10.77 -5.85
CA SER A 14 0.84 11.39 -5.55
C SER A 14 -0.21 10.99 -6.59
N GLY A 15 -1.46 10.88 -6.15
CA GLY A 15 -2.60 10.68 -7.04
C GLY A 15 -2.78 11.82 -8.05
N ASN A 16 -2.26 13.02 -7.75
CA ASN A 16 -2.39 14.21 -8.60
C ASN A 16 -1.65 14.09 -9.94
N LEU A 17 -0.64 13.21 -10.03
CA LEU A 17 0.13 13.00 -11.26
C LEU A 17 -0.64 12.21 -12.33
N TYR A 18 -1.78 11.61 -11.97
CA TYR A 18 -2.55 10.74 -12.83
C TYR A 18 -3.84 11.44 -13.27
N ASP A 19 -3.84 12.04 -14.46
CA ASP A 19 -5.04 12.67 -15.02
C ASP A 19 -6.05 11.60 -15.48
N GLY A 20 -7.15 11.47 -14.71
CA GLY A 20 -8.24 10.54 -15.01
C GLY A 20 -9.18 10.97 -16.14
N SER A 21 -9.02 12.17 -16.71
CA SER A 21 -10.01 12.79 -17.63
C SER A 21 -10.25 11.97 -18.89
N VAL A 22 -9.18 11.44 -19.51
CA VAL A 22 -9.30 10.64 -20.74
C VAL A 22 -10.02 9.33 -20.46
N LEU A 23 -9.64 8.62 -19.39
CA LEU A 23 -10.28 7.37 -19.00
C LEU A 23 -11.75 7.58 -18.62
N ALA A 24 -12.06 8.65 -17.89
CA ALA A 24 -13.43 9.01 -17.52
C ALA A 24 -14.30 9.29 -18.76
N SER A 25 -13.77 10.09 -19.70
CA SER A 25 -14.48 10.49 -20.91
C SER A 25 -14.70 9.32 -21.88
N TYR A 26 -13.66 8.51 -22.11
CA TYR A 26 -13.70 7.39 -23.04
C TYR A 26 -14.49 6.21 -22.48
N GLY A 27 -14.17 5.78 -21.25
CA GLY A 27 -14.81 4.65 -20.59
C GLY A 27 -16.22 4.92 -20.06
N LYS A 28 -16.65 6.20 -20.07
CA LYS A 28 -17.93 6.64 -19.47
C LYS A 28 -18.04 6.20 -18.01
N VAL A 29 -16.96 6.42 -17.25
CA VAL A 29 -16.84 6.09 -15.83
C VAL A 29 -16.43 7.31 -15.03
N ILE A 30 -16.71 7.30 -13.73
CA ILE A 30 -16.09 8.24 -12.79
C ILE A 30 -14.74 7.69 -12.37
N VAL A 31 -13.69 8.50 -12.47
CA VAL A 31 -12.33 8.18 -11.99
C VAL A 31 -12.04 9.02 -10.75
N VAL A 32 -11.53 8.38 -9.71
CA VAL A 32 -11.12 9.01 -8.44
C VAL A 32 -9.67 8.64 -8.17
N THR A 33 -8.80 9.63 -8.06
CA THR A 33 -7.40 9.45 -7.64
C THR A 33 -7.24 9.84 -6.17
N VAL A 34 -6.57 9.01 -5.39
CA VAL A 34 -6.46 9.19 -3.93
C VAL A 34 -5.04 9.57 -3.54
N ASN A 35 -4.90 10.50 -2.58
CA ASN A 35 -3.65 10.71 -1.85
C ASN A 35 -3.79 10.09 -0.45
N PHE A 36 -2.73 9.43 0.00
CA PHE A 36 -2.65 8.80 1.32
C PHE A 36 -1.29 9.15 1.95
N ARG A 37 -1.14 8.96 3.27
CA ARG A 37 0.14 9.19 3.94
C ARG A 37 1.20 8.20 3.44
N LEU A 38 2.41 8.71 3.24
CA LEU A 38 3.56 7.98 2.70
C LEU A 38 4.70 7.91 3.72
N GLY A 39 5.65 7.00 3.46
CA GLY A 39 6.89 6.80 4.20
C GLY A 39 6.66 6.64 5.70
N ILE A 40 7.53 7.26 6.49
CA ILE A 40 7.48 7.23 7.94
C ILE A 40 6.13 7.70 8.52
N LEU A 41 5.41 8.62 7.84
CA LEU A 41 4.12 9.12 8.32
C LEU A 41 2.95 8.16 8.06
N GLY A 42 3.06 7.36 6.99
CA GLY A 42 2.03 6.42 6.57
C GLY A 42 2.23 5.02 7.12
N PHE A 43 3.48 4.61 7.32
CA PHE A 43 3.81 3.20 7.49
C PHE A 43 4.75 2.88 8.67
N LEU A 44 5.25 3.88 9.40
CA LEU A 44 5.96 3.60 10.64
C LEU A 44 4.99 2.98 11.66
N LYS A 45 5.38 1.83 12.20
CA LYS A 45 4.75 1.23 13.38
C LYS A 45 5.19 2.00 14.64
N PRO A 46 4.32 2.77 15.32
CA PRO A 46 4.75 3.70 16.38
C PRO A 46 4.85 3.04 17.76
N GLY A 47 5.45 1.85 17.85
CA GLY A 47 5.67 1.14 19.12
C GLY A 47 5.95 -0.35 18.93
N VAL A 48 6.47 -1.00 19.98
CA VAL A 48 6.95 -2.39 19.90
C VAL A 48 5.89 -3.45 20.25
N SER A 49 4.79 -3.05 20.91
CA SER A 49 3.69 -3.94 21.27
C SER A 49 2.96 -4.48 20.04
N ALA A 50 2.40 -5.68 20.19
CA ALA A 50 1.65 -6.36 19.14
C ALA A 50 0.42 -5.56 18.67
N HIS A 51 -0.21 -4.75 19.53
CA HIS A 51 -1.49 -4.10 19.26
C HIS A 51 -1.40 -2.60 18.94
N VAL A 52 -0.23 -2.12 18.53
CA VAL A 52 -0.07 -0.70 18.17
C VAL A 52 -0.72 -0.43 16.81
N PRO A 53 -1.67 0.53 16.72
CA PRO A 53 -2.25 0.95 15.45
C PRO A 53 -1.14 1.32 14.45
N SER A 54 -1.18 0.68 13.29
CA SER A 54 -0.19 0.83 12.23
C SER A 54 -0.91 0.99 10.88
N ASN A 55 -0.20 0.89 9.76
CA ASN A 55 -0.80 0.91 8.42
C ASN A 55 -1.64 2.17 8.14
N PHE A 56 -1.21 3.33 8.63
CA PHE A 56 -1.93 4.59 8.48
C PHE A 56 -2.22 4.95 7.02
N GLY A 57 -1.29 4.66 6.10
CA GLY A 57 -1.51 4.83 4.66
C GLY A 57 -2.63 3.94 4.10
N LEU A 58 -2.75 2.68 4.55
CA LEU A 58 -3.87 1.82 4.16
C LEU A 58 -5.18 2.28 4.81
N LEU A 59 -5.14 2.76 6.05
CA LEU A 59 -6.32 3.32 6.72
C LEU A 59 -6.83 4.58 6.02
N ASP A 60 -5.94 5.41 5.48
CA ASP A 60 -6.32 6.57 4.66
C ASP A 60 -7.03 6.12 3.37
N GLN A 61 -6.58 5.03 2.75
CA GLN A 61 -7.23 4.45 1.57
C GLN A 61 -8.60 3.86 1.91
N VAL A 62 -8.74 3.18 3.06
CA VAL A 62 -10.04 2.72 3.59
C VAL A 62 -10.98 3.91 3.79
N ALA A 63 -10.52 4.99 4.44
CA ALA A 63 -11.32 6.19 4.66
C ALA A 63 -11.75 6.85 3.32
N ALA A 64 -10.86 6.86 2.33
CA ALA A 64 -11.20 7.35 0.99
C ALA A 64 -12.28 6.49 0.31
N LEU A 65 -12.21 5.16 0.45
CA LEU A 65 -13.23 4.24 -0.07
C LEU A 65 -14.58 4.39 0.65
N GLU A 66 -14.57 4.59 1.97
CA GLU A 66 -15.78 4.92 2.74
C GLU A 66 -16.40 6.24 2.27
N TRP A 67 -15.58 7.25 1.98
CA TRP A 67 -16.02 8.50 1.41
C TRP A 67 -16.64 8.30 0.03
N VAL A 68 -15.99 7.54 -0.86
CA VAL A 68 -16.53 7.20 -2.19
C VAL A 68 -17.87 6.50 -2.04
N LYS A 69 -17.96 5.46 -1.21
CA LYS A 69 -19.21 4.73 -0.98
C LYS A 69 -20.35 5.63 -0.49
N SER A 70 -20.05 6.59 0.38
CA SER A 70 -21.06 7.46 1.00
C SER A 70 -21.47 8.64 0.10
N ASN A 71 -20.58 9.11 -0.79
CA ASN A 71 -20.77 10.38 -1.49
C ASN A 71 -20.86 10.25 -3.02
N ILE A 72 -20.37 9.17 -3.63
CA ILE A 72 -20.21 9.10 -5.09
C ILE A 72 -21.53 9.14 -5.85
N VAL A 73 -22.65 8.80 -5.19
CA VAL A 73 -24.00 8.94 -5.75
C VAL A 73 -24.29 10.39 -6.15
N GLN A 74 -23.79 11.37 -5.39
CA GLN A 74 -23.99 12.80 -5.69
C GLN A 74 -23.26 13.24 -6.97
N PHE A 75 -22.25 12.48 -7.39
CA PHE A 75 -21.50 12.69 -8.62
C PHE A 75 -22.04 11.83 -9.79
N GLY A 76 -23.14 11.11 -9.58
CA GLY A 76 -23.73 10.20 -10.57
C GLY A 76 -23.10 8.80 -10.61
N GLY A 77 -22.30 8.42 -9.60
CA GLY A 77 -21.68 7.10 -9.51
C GLY A 77 -22.55 6.07 -8.79
N ASP A 78 -22.36 4.79 -9.09
CA ASP A 78 -22.96 3.67 -8.34
C ASP A 78 -21.97 3.14 -7.30
N PRO A 79 -22.23 3.29 -5.98
CA PRO A 79 -21.38 2.77 -4.91
C PRO A 79 -21.35 1.23 -4.85
N ARG A 80 -22.26 0.53 -5.54
CA ARG A 80 -22.27 -0.94 -5.68
C ARG A 80 -21.45 -1.43 -6.87
N SER A 81 -20.88 -0.51 -7.65
CA SER A 81 -20.06 -0.81 -8.83
C SER A 81 -18.76 0.01 -8.77
N VAL A 82 -17.99 -0.24 -7.70
CA VAL A 82 -16.69 0.36 -7.45
C VAL A 82 -15.59 -0.64 -7.79
N THR A 83 -14.70 -0.24 -8.70
CA THR A 83 -13.48 -0.96 -9.06
C THR A 83 -12.29 -0.24 -8.44
N LEU A 84 -11.52 -0.94 -7.62
CA LEU A 84 -10.28 -0.45 -7.05
C LEU A 84 -9.10 -0.89 -7.94
N MET A 85 -8.21 0.01 -8.30
CA MET A 85 -7.08 -0.29 -9.17
C MET A 85 -5.79 0.36 -8.68
N GLY A 86 -4.66 -0.28 -8.95
CA GLY A 86 -3.35 0.28 -8.60
C GLY A 86 -2.24 -0.28 -9.47
N HIS A 87 -1.10 0.43 -9.47
CA HIS A 87 0.14 0.06 -10.13
C HIS A 87 1.25 -0.19 -9.10
N GLY A 88 2.12 -1.19 -9.27
CA GLY A 88 3.29 -1.40 -8.40
C GLY A 88 2.93 -1.50 -6.91
N THR A 89 3.50 -0.63 -6.07
CA THR A 89 3.15 -0.52 -4.64
C THR A 89 1.67 -0.20 -4.40
N GLY A 90 1.03 0.54 -5.30
CA GLY A 90 -0.42 0.77 -5.28
C GLY A 90 -1.21 -0.50 -5.54
N ALA A 91 -0.75 -1.37 -6.45
CA ALA A 91 -1.36 -2.69 -6.67
C ALA A 91 -1.19 -3.60 -5.45
N ALA A 92 -0.05 -3.52 -4.75
CA ALA A 92 0.14 -4.20 -3.47
C ALA A 92 -0.82 -3.67 -2.39
N CYS A 93 -1.06 -2.36 -2.32
CA CYS A 93 -2.10 -1.79 -1.46
C CYS A 93 -3.50 -2.35 -1.78
N VAL A 94 -3.89 -2.39 -3.07
CA VAL A 94 -5.15 -3.00 -3.50
C VAL A 94 -5.23 -4.46 -3.05
N SER A 95 -4.15 -5.22 -3.24
CA SER A 95 -4.06 -6.62 -2.83
C SER A 95 -4.22 -6.81 -1.31
N HIS A 96 -3.61 -5.94 -0.50
CA HIS A 96 -3.80 -5.91 0.96
C HIS A 96 -5.24 -5.58 1.35
N LEU A 97 -5.87 -4.61 0.69
CA LEU A 97 -7.27 -4.25 0.94
C LEU A 97 -8.24 -5.38 0.56
N MET A 98 -7.94 -6.16 -0.49
CA MET A 98 -8.74 -7.34 -0.84
C MET A 98 -8.76 -8.41 0.26
N ILE A 99 -7.69 -8.54 1.04
CA ILE A 99 -7.59 -9.50 2.15
C ILE A 99 -7.84 -8.86 3.52
N SER A 100 -8.15 -7.56 3.55
CA SER A 100 -8.42 -6.81 4.77
C SER A 100 -9.88 -6.96 5.18
N PRO A 101 -10.20 -7.35 6.44
CA PRO A 101 -11.56 -7.40 6.96
C PRO A 101 -12.30 -6.05 6.82
N LEU A 102 -11.57 -4.93 6.90
CA LEU A 102 -12.14 -3.59 6.81
C LEU A 102 -12.75 -3.27 5.45
N SER A 103 -12.30 -3.95 4.39
CA SER A 103 -12.83 -3.75 3.04
C SER A 103 -13.96 -4.72 2.68
N GLN A 104 -14.11 -5.79 3.48
CA GLN A 104 -15.10 -6.84 3.26
C GLN A 104 -16.51 -6.36 3.60
N ALA A 105 -17.49 -7.03 3.00
CA ALA A 105 -18.88 -6.89 3.43
C ALA A 105 -19.09 -7.63 4.77
N GLU A 106 -18.92 -6.96 5.90
CA GLU A 106 -19.33 -7.53 7.20
C GLU A 106 -20.76 -7.14 7.55
N GLY A 107 -21.60 -8.17 7.74
CA GLY A 107 -23.02 -8.02 8.07
C GLY A 107 -23.79 -7.21 7.02
N ASN A 108 -24.57 -6.22 7.47
CA ASN A 108 -25.39 -5.37 6.59
C ASN A 108 -24.63 -4.19 5.98
N ARG A 109 -23.32 -4.03 6.23
CA ARG A 109 -22.58 -2.83 5.81
C ARG A 109 -22.21 -2.83 4.32
N GLY A 110 -22.21 -3.97 3.63
CA GLY A 110 -21.76 -4.10 2.23
C GLY A 110 -20.26 -3.81 2.05
N GLY A 111 -19.62 -4.34 1.02
CA GLY A 111 -18.18 -4.14 0.78
C GLY A 111 -17.84 -2.67 0.46
N LEU A 112 -16.55 -2.32 0.52
CA LEU A 112 -16.07 -0.99 0.10
C LEU A 112 -15.83 -0.90 -1.41
N PHE A 113 -15.48 -2.02 -2.05
CA PHE A 113 -15.33 -2.15 -3.49
C PHE A 113 -15.71 -3.57 -3.93
N HIS A 114 -15.85 -3.78 -5.24
CA HIS A 114 -16.44 -4.99 -5.81
C HIS A 114 -15.54 -5.65 -6.86
N ARG A 115 -14.62 -4.88 -7.46
CA ARG A 115 -13.67 -5.37 -8.47
C ARG A 115 -12.29 -4.82 -8.19
N ALA A 116 -11.26 -5.56 -8.57
CA ALA A 116 -9.88 -5.18 -8.38
C ALA A 116 -9.08 -5.29 -9.68
N ILE A 117 -8.25 -4.29 -9.99
CA ILE A 117 -7.26 -4.35 -11.07
C ILE A 117 -5.87 -4.15 -10.48
N LEU A 118 -5.03 -5.19 -10.55
CA LEU A 118 -3.67 -5.19 -10.03
C LEU A 118 -2.67 -5.17 -11.19
N MET A 119 -1.99 -4.04 -11.36
CA MET A 119 -0.99 -3.86 -12.41
C MET A 119 0.40 -3.93 -11.80
N SER A 120 1.19 -4.94 -12.16
CA SER A 120 2.62 -5.03 -11.80
C SER A 120 2.92 -5.01 -10.29
N GLY A 121 2.03 -5.57 -9.46
CA GLY A 121 2.25 -5.66 -8.01
C GLY A 121 1.22 -6.48 -7.26
N THR A 122 1.63 -7.08 -6.13
CA THR A 122 0.77 -7.92 -5.28
C THR A 122 1.20 -7.83 -3.82
N ALA A 123 0.33 -8.22 -2.88
CA ALA A 123 0.67 -8.33 -1.46
C ALA A 123 1.67 -9.46 -1.16
N LEU A 124 1.97 -10.33 -2.13
CA LEU A 124 2.93 -11.43 -2.02
C LEU A 124 4.36 -11.03 -2.43
N ALA A 125 4.55 -9.82 -2.97
CA ALA A 125 5.87 -9.36 -3.37
C ALA A 125 6.76 -9.13 -2.14
N ASP A 126 8.06 -9.38 -2.28
CA ASP A 126 9.02 -9.27 -1.16
C ASP A 126 9.09 -7.87 -0.53
N TRP A 127 8.79 -6.83 -1.31
CA TRP A 127 8.75 -5.43 -0.90
C TRP A 127 7.37 -4.97 -0.44
N ALA A 128 6.32 -5.81 -0.53
CA ALA A 128 4.94 -5.41 -0.20
C ALA A 128 4.64 -5.35 1.30
N LEU A 129 5.54 -5.90 2.13
CA LEU A 129 5.51 -5.82 3.59
C LEU A 129 6.85 -5.31 4.11
N THR A 130 6.81 -4.53 5.18
CA THR A 130 8.01 -4.10 5.90
C THR A 130 8.67 -5.30 6.57
N SER A 131 9.98 -5.45 6.37
CA SER A 131 10.78 -6.47 7.05
C SER A 131 11.17 -6.00 8.45
N ASN A 132 10.92 -6.83 9.47
CA ASN A 132 11.24 -6.53 10.88
C ASN A 132 10.76 -5.15 11.35
N PRO A 133 9.44 -4.85 11.32
CA PRO A 133 8.93 -3.51 11.60
C PRO A 133 9.30 -2.99 13.00
N VAL A 134 9.42 -3.87 14.00
CA VAL A 134 9.89 -3.50 15.35
C VAL A 134 11.32 -2.98 15.33
N GLN A 135 12.21 -3.61 14.55
CA GLN A 135 13.60 -3.19 14.42
C GLN A 135 13.70 -1.83 13.71
N VAL A 136 12.91 -1.63 12.65
CA VAL A 136 12.78 -0.33 11.98
C VAL A 136 12.33 0.76 12.97
N THR A 137 11.30 0.49 13.76
CA THR A 137 10.81 1.43 14.80
C THR A 137 11.89 1.80 15.80
N ILE A 138 12.68 0.84 16.26
CA ILE A 138 13.79 1.08 17.20
C ILE A 138 14.89 1.93 16.54
N GLN A 139 15.28 1.62 15.31
CA GLN A 139 16.28 2.43 14.57
C GLN A 139 15.83 3.88 14.42
N VAL A 140 14.55 4.09 14.07
CA VAL A 140 13.96 5.43 13.95
C VAL A 140 13.94 6.16 15.29
N ALA A 141 13.53 5.47 16.37
CA ALA A 141 13.52 6.06 17.70
C ALA A 141 14.93 6.48 18.15
N GLN A 142 15.93 5.62 17.94
CA GLN A 142 17.34 5.90 18.25
C GLN A 142 17.90 7.06 17.44
N ALA A 143 17.67 7.08 16.11
CA ALA A 143 18.12 8.16 15.24
C ALA A 143 17.55 9.53 15.66
N LEU A 144 16.34 9.55 16.21
CA LEU A 144 15.64 10.75 16.64
C LEU A 144 15.77 11.04 18.14
N ASN A 145 16.58 10.28 18.89
CA ASN A 145 16.72 10.41 20.35
C ASN A 145 15.36 10.32 21.09
N CYS A 146 14.48 9.44 20.64
CA CYS A 146 13.23 9.11 21.31
C CYS A 146 13.39 7.88 22.22
N PRO A 147 12.67 7.83 23.35
CA PRO A 147 12.79 6.73 24.31
C PRO A 147 12.22 5.43 23.74
N ASP A 148 12.80 4.30 24.15
CA ASP A 148 12.38 2.97 23.72
C ASP A 148 11.09 2.46 24.42
N SER A 149 10.61 3.18 25.44
CA SER A 149 9.35 2.87 26.11
C SER A 149 8.14 3.25 25.24
N GLU A 150 7.24 2.29 24.97
CA GLU A 150 6.10 2.45 24.06
C GLU A 150 5.29 3.74 24.27
N ASP A 151 4.80 3.97 25.50
CA ASP A 151 3.92 5.11 25.79
C ASP A 151 4.58 6.47 25.50
N ARG A 152 5.91 6.55 25.62
CA ARG A 152 6.66 7.80 25.40
C ARG A 152 7.26 7.90 24.00
N MET A 153 7.47 6.78 23.31
CA MET A 153 8.08 6.74 21.99
C MET A 153 7.18 7.46 20.97
N ALA A 154 5.91 7.06 20.88
CA ALA A 154 4.98 7.64 19.93
C ALA A 154 4.80 9.16 20.15
N ASP A 155 4.71 9.58 21.41
CA ASP A 155 4.57 10.99 21.77
C ASP A 155 5.83 11.80 21.46
N CYS A 156 7.01 11.22 21.64
CA CYS A 156 8.27 11.85 21.22
C CYS A 156 8.32 12.03 19.70
N LEU A 157 8.01 10.97 18.94
CA LEU A 157 8.02 11.00 17.47
C LEU A 157 7.03 12.03 16.91
N ARG A 158 5.83 12.14 17.50
CA ARG A 158 4.83 13.16 17.11
C ARG A 158 5.28 14.60 17.33
N ARG A 159 6.23 14.84 18.22
CA ARG A 159 6.79 16.18 18.49
C ARG A 159 7.98 16.53 17.60
N LYS A 160 8.51 15.58 16.83
CA LYS A 160 9.61 15.84 15.88
C LYS A 160 9.11 16.63 14.69
N ARG A 161 9.99 17.46 14.13
CA ARG A 161 9.68 18.18 12.89
C ARG A 161 9.65 17.21 11.73
N LEU A 162 8.82 17.51 10.73
CA LEU A 162 8.68 16.68 9.54
C LEU A 162 10.03 16.35 8.88
N HIS A 163 10.89 17.35 8.70
CA HIS A 163 12.19 17.14 8.06
C HIS A 163 13.10 16.18 8.84
N GLU A 164 13.01 16.17 10.19
CA GLU A 164 13.78 15.25 11.03
C GLU A 164 13.30 13.82 10.77
N LEU A 165 11.97 13.62 10.77
CA LEU A 165 11.35 12.31 10.50
C LEU A 165 11.69 11.77 9.12
N THR A 166 11.57 12.59 8.07
CA THR A 166 11.84 12.16 6.69
C THR A 166 13.32 12.02 6.37
N SER A 167 14.21 12.58 7.21
CA SER A 167 15.66 12.45 7.04
C SER A 167 16.25 11.17 7.66
N VAL A 168 15.45 10.40 8.39
CA VAL A 168 15.93 9.15 8.99
C VAL A 168 16.19 8.13 7.90
N ASP A 169 17.45 7.74 7.78
CA ASP A 169 17.89 6.67 6.90
C ASP A 169 17.79 5.32 7.63
N VAL A 170 16.95 4.42 7.11
CA VAL A 170 16.72 3.08 7.66
C VAL A 170 17.29 2.07 6.68
N GLN A 171 18.32 1.35 7.12
CA GLN A 171 18.98 0.36 6.29
C GLN A 171 18.18 -0.95 6.28
N VAL A 172 17.72 -1.35 5.11
CA VAL A 172 17.05 -2.64 4.86
C VAL A 172 17.77 -3.43 3.77
N PRO A 173 17.67 -4.77 3.77
CA PRO A 173 18.22 -5.58 2.70
C PRO A 173 17.68 -5.19 1.32
N PRO A 174 18.42 -5.47 0.23
CA PRO A 174 17.92 -5.28 -1.13
C PRO A 174 16.53 -5.89 -1.33
N PHE A 175 15.70 -5.24 -2.14
CA PHE A 175 14.34 -5.67 -2.49
C PHE A 175 13.34 -5.70 -1.31
N LYS A 176 13.68 -5.12 -0.16
CA LYS A 176 12.77 -4.90 0.97
C LYS A 176 12.44 -3.41 1.14
N THR A 177 11.31 -3.12 1.79
CA THR A 177 10.90 -1.75 2.12
C THR A 177 11.08 -1.48 3.62
N PRO A 178 11.64 -0.33 4.04
CA PRO A 178 11.67 0.07 5.46
C PRO A 178 10.32 0.60 5.93
N PHE A 179 9.59 1.28 5.05
CA PHE A 179 8.30 1.89 5.35
C PHE A 179 7.25 1.39 4.36
N GLY A 180 6.51 0.36 4.75
CA GLY A 180 5.38 -0.18 4.00
C GLY A 180 4.38 -0.88 4.92
N PRO A 181 3.38 -1.56 4.36
CA PRO A 181 2.40 -2.31 5.14
C PRO A 181 3.04 -3.30 6.13
N VAL A 182 2.40 -3.51 7.28
CA VAL A 182 2.81 -4.45 8.32
C VAL A 182 1.65 -5.34 8.71
N VAL A 183 1.93 -6.56 9.17
CA VAL A 183 0.91 -7.42 9.80
C VAL A 183 0.59 -6.85 11.18
N ASP A 184 -0.59 -6.21 11.30
CA ASP A 184 -1.05 -5.53 12.52
C ASP A 184 -2.24 -6.22 13.20
N GLY A 185 -2.74 -7.31 12.61
CA GLY A 185 -3.91 -8.03 13.13
C GLY A 185 -5.23 -7.28 12.95
N HIS A 186 -5.23 -6.13 12.26
CA HIS A 186 -6.42 -5.29 12.03
C HIS A 186 -6.63 -5.04 10.54
N VAL A 187 -5.79 -4.20 9.93
CA VAL A 187 -5.88 -3.90 8.49
C VAL A 187 -5.31 -5.05 7.69
N VAL A 188 -4.16 -5.56 8.10
CA VAL A 188 -3.51 -6.75 7.53
C VAL A 188 -3.52 -7.82 8.64
N PRO A 189 -4.53 -8.72 8.64
CA PRO A 189 -4.80 -9.55 9.81
C PRO A 189 -3.76 -10.66 10.05
N ASN A 190 -3.06 -11.08 8.99
CA ASN A 190 -2.03 -12.11 9.01
C ASN A 190 -1.14 -11.98 7.75
N GLU A 191 -0.13 -12.82 7.64
CA GLU A 191 0.69 -12.94 6.43
C GLU A 191 -0.18 -13.19 5.19
N PRO A 192 -0.05 -12.38 4.12
CA PRO A 192 -0.86 -12.49 2.91
C PRO A 192 -0.85 -13.89 2.30
N SER A 193 0.30 -14.57 2.31
CA SER A 193 0.44 -15.94 1.81
C SER A 193 -0.44 -16.95 2.57
N VAL A 194 -0.58 -16.77 3.89
CA VAL A 194 -1.45 -17.59 4.74
C VAL A 194 -2.91 -17.28 4.45
N ILE A 195 -3.27 -15.99 4.35
CA ILE A 195 -4.66 -15.60 4.11
C ILE A 195 -5.14 -16.12 2.75
N MET A 196 -4.36 -15.86 1.70
CA MET A 196 -4.73 -16.23 0.32
C MET A 196 -4.80 -17.75 0.13
N LYS A 197 -4.03 -18.53 0.90
CA LYS A 197 -4.07 -20.00 0.85
C LYS A 197 -5.25 -20.60 1.63
N HIS A 198 -5.60 -20.03 2.78
CA HIS A 198 -6.57 -20.63 3.70
C HIS A 198 -7.97 -20.01 3.64
N TYR A 199 -8.10 -18.74 3.22
CA TYR A 199 -9.35 -17.97 3.23
C TYR A 199 -9.73 -17.52 1.82
N THR A 200 -9.76 -18.45 0.87
CA THR A 200 -10.06 -18.19 -0.54
C THR A 200 -11.43 -17.54 -0.76
N SER A 201 -12.40 -17.78 0.13
CA SER A 201 -13.72 -17.15 0.08
C SER A 201 -13.66 -15.62 0.16
N MET A 202 -12.67 -15.03 0.86
CA MET A 202 -12.49 -13.58 0.92
C MET A 202 -12.08 -12.98 -0.43
N LEU A 203 -11.38 -13.75 -1.26
CA LEU A 203 -10.94 -13.32 -2.59
C LEU A 203 -12.05 -13.56 -3.64
N GLN A 204 -12.84 -14.62 -3.48
CA GLN A 204 -13.90 -15.00 -4.43
C GLN A 204 -15.01 -13.97 -4.60
N GLN A 205 -15.16 -13.03 -3.66
CA GLN A 205 -16.18 -11.98 -3.77
C GLN A 205 -15.80 -10.85 -4.74
N PHE A 206 -14.57 -10.81 -5.25
CA PHE A 206 -14.10 -9.76 -6.14
C PHE A 206 -13.91 -10.30 -7.56
N ASP A 207 -14.39 -9.55 -8.56
CA ASP A 207 -13.91 -9.72 -9.92
C ASP A 207 -12.49 -9.15 -10.00
N MET A 208 -11.49 -9.98 -10.30
CA MET A 208 -10.08 -9.58 -10.32
C MET A 208 -9.51 -9.62 -11.74
N MET A 209 -8.81 -8.55 -12.11
CA MET A 209 -7.90 -8.50 -13.26
C MET A 209 -6.49 -8.26 -12.73
N SER A 210 -5.52 -9.05 -13.17
CA SER A 210 -4.12 -8.88 -12.80
C SER A 210 -3.25 -8.98 -14.05
N GLY A 211 -2.17 -8.21 -14.10
CA GLY A 211 -1.23 -8.25 -15.21
C GLY A 211 0.17 -7.81 -14.81
N LEU A 212 1.14 -8.25 -15.60
CA LEU A 212 2.54 -7.85 -15.53
C LEU A 212 2.94 -7.31 -16.90
N THR A 213 4.01 -6.52 -16.93
CA THR A 213 4.69 -6.13 -18.18
C THR A 213 5.78 -7.15 -18.53
N GLU A 214 6.17 -7.21 -19.81
CA GLU A 214 7.22 -8.13 -20.27
C GLU A 214 8.57 -7.87 -19.59
N MET A 215 8.85 -6.60 -19.26
CA MET A 215 10.13 -6.16 -18.68
C MET A 215 9.93 -5.25 -17.46
N GLU A 216 9.41 -5.80 -16.36
CA GLU A 216 9.15 -5.05 -15.11
C GLU A 216 10.42 -4.37 -14.53
N SER A 217 11.54 -5.09 -14.58
CA SER A 217 12.79 -4.68 -13.96
C SER A 217 13.74 -3.95 -14.91
N TYR A 218 13.23 -3.38 -16.02
CA TYR A 218 14.05 -2.67 -17.00
C TYR A 218 14.93 -1.59 -16.35
N ASN A 219 14.40 -0.87 -15.36
CA ASN A 219 15.10 0.19 -14.64
C ASN A 219 16.21 -0.30 -13.70
N LEU A 220 16.29 -1.61 -13.42
CA LEU A 220 17.35 -2.21 -12.60
C LEU A 220 18.55 -2.68 -13.43
N LEU A 221 18.41 -2.70 -14.76
CA LEU A 221 19.45 -3.16 -15.67
C LEU A 221 20.33 -1.99 -16.10
N SER A 222 21.63 -2.25 -16.23
CA SER A 222 22.57 -1.29 -16.84
C SER A 222 22.30 -1.16 -18.34
N ASP A 223 22.75 -0.05 -18.96
CA ASP A 223 22.67 0.13 -20.42
C ASP A 223 23.29 -1.05 -21.19
N VAL A 224 24.36 -1.64 -20.63
CA VAL A 224 25.02 -2.82 -21.19
C VAL A 224 24.11 -4.04 -21.05
N ALA A 225 23.58 -4.31 -19.86
CA ALA A 225 22.70 -5.45 -19.60
C ALA A 225 21.42 -5.40 -20.47
N LEU A 226 20.93 -4.22 -20.82
CA LEU A 226 19.80 -4.03 -21.73
C LEU A 226 20.10 -4.40 -23.19
N VAL A 227 21.36 -4.26 -23.64
CA VAL A 227 21.76 -4.52 -25.02
C VAL A 227 22.24 -5.94 -25.22
N VAL A 228 23.03 -6.47 -24.28
CA VAL A 228 23.69 -7.78 -24.42
C VAL A 228 23.15 -8.87 -23.49
N GLY A 229 22.18 -8.54 -22.62
CA GLY A 229 21.69 -9.42 -21.57
C GLY A 229 22.60 -9.40 -20.32
N LEU A 230 22.14 -10.05 -19.26
CA LEU A 230 22.92 -10.19 -18.02
C LEU A 230 24.13 -11.09 -18.24
N THR A 231 25.31 -10.58 -17.87
CA THR A 231 26.55 -11.37 -17.89
C THR A 231 26.64 -12.27 -16.65
N GLU A 232 27.41 -13.37 -16.71
CA GLU A 232 27.59 -14.29 -15.56
C GLU A 232 28.08 -13.57 -14.29
N ASN A 233 28.76 -12.43 -14.43
CA ASN A 233 29.29 -11.64 -13.31
C ASN A 233 28.26 -10.70 -12.66
N GLU A 234 27.09 -10.52 -13.27
CA GLU A 234 26.01 -9.65 -12.74
C GLU A 234 24.98 -10.43 -11.89
N PHE A 235 25.14 -11.75 -11.74
CA PHE A 235 24.41 -12.56 -10.77
C PHE A 235 25.11 -12.54 -9.40
N ILE A 236 25.03 -11.43 -8.67
CA ILE A 236 25.48 -11.35 -7.26
C ILE A 236 24.41 -10.67 -6.41
#